data_AF-A0A258FXD0-F1
#
_entry.id   AF-A0A258FXD0-F1
#
_cell.length_a   1.000
_cell.length_b   1.000
_cell.length_c   1.000
_cell.angle_alpha   90.00
_cell.angle_beta   90.00
_cell.angle_gamma   90.00
#
_symmetry.space_group_name_H-M   'P 1'
#
loop_
_entity.id
_entity.type
_entity.pdbx_description
1 polymer ?
#
loop_
_entity_poly.entity_id
_entity_poly.type
_entity_poly.pdbx_seq_one_letter_code
_entity_poly.pdbx_strand_id
1 'polypeptide(L)'
;MADEFTAEETALYDELAERAGEVARRILAERGLIYLDDLAPEAARDLLRIAWREAAQARFEGQDVSELHAEIDLMVDSLVMSSESGGAAPASIH
;
A
#
# COMPACT_ATOMS: atom_id res chain seq x y z
N MET A 1 -25.84 -6.95 0.19
CA MET A 1 -26.02 -5.61 -0.38
C MET A 1 -24.63 -5.16 -0.77
N ALA A 2 -24.37 -4.89 -2.04
CA ALA A 2 -23.10 -4.30 -2.46
C ALA A 2 -23.23 -2.81 -2.15
N ASP A 3 -22.53 -2.33 -1.14
CA ASP A 3 -22.40 -0.90 -0.90
C ASP A 3 -21.56 -0.36 -2.06
N GLU A 4 -22.23 0.32 -2.99
CA GLU A 4 -21.61 1.02 -4.09
C GLU A 4 -20.98 2.27 -3.49
N PHE A 5 -19.64 2.34 -3.44
CA PHE A 5 -18.93 3.52 -2.92
C PHE A 5 -19.50 4.78 -3.55
N THR A 6 -19.90 5.74 -2.71
CA THR A 6 -20.37 7.01 -3.23
C THR A 6 -19.21 7.75 -3.93
N ALA A 7 -19.54 8.70 -4.81
CA ALA A 7 -18.53 9.51 -5.48
C ALA A 7 -17.65 10.30 -4.49
N GLU A 8 -18.21 10.65 -3.32
CA GLU A 8 -17.49 11.33 -2.24
C GLU A 8 -16.50 10.39 -1.55
N GLU A 9 -16.90 9.15 -1.28
CA GLU A 9 -15.99 8.13 -0.71
C GLU A 9 -14.88 7.76 -1.68
N THR A 10 -15.20 7.60 -2.97
CA THR A 10 -14.18 7.32 -4.01
C THR A 10 -13.13 8.42 -4.05
N ALA A 11 -13.56 9.68 -4.08
CA ALA A 11 -12.64 10.82 -4.08
C ALA A 11 -11.77 10.89 -2.81
N LEU A 12 -12.34 10.51 -1.66
CA LEU A 12 -11.59 10.42 -0.40
C LEU A 12 -10.52 9.33 -0.47
N TYR A 13 -10.85 8.14 -0.98
CA TYR A 13 -9.89 7.05 -1.12
C TYR A 13 -8.79 7.38 -2.13
N ASP A 14 -9.12 8.07 -3.23
CA ASP A 14 -8.12 8.55 -4.20
C ASP A 14 -7.14 9.55 -3.56
N GLU A 15 -7.63 10.51 -2.78
CA GLU A 15 -6.79 11.47 -2.04
C GLU A 15 -5.88 10.75 -1.02
N LEU A 16 -6.43 9.77 -0.31
CA LEU A 16 -5.66 8.96 0.64
C LEU A 16 -4.59 8.11 -0.08
N ALA A 17 -4.92 7.51 -1.22
CA ALA A 17 -3.99 6.72 -2.02
C ALA A 17 -2.82 7.57 -2.53
N GLU A 18 -3.10 8.78 -3.02
CA GLU A 18 -2.07 9.72 -3.47
C GLU A 18 -1.09 10.06 -2.33
N ARG A 19 -1.62 10.46 -1.16
CA ARG A 19 -0.80 10.77 0.01
C ARG A 19 -0.02 9.56 0.52
N ALA A 20 -0.65 8.38 0.56
CA ALA A 20 0.04 7.15 0.93
C ALA A 20 1.20 6.87 -0.04
N GLY A 21 1.02 7.12 -1.34
CA GLY A 21 2.09 7.01 -2.33
C GLY A 21 3.25 8.00 -2.12
N GLU A 22 2.98 9.22 -1.67
CA GLU A 22 4.01 10.19 -1.29
C GLU A 22 4.79 9.76 -0.05
N VAL A 23 4.09 9.32 0.99
CA VAL A 23 4.70 8.81 2.23
C VAL A 23 5.54 7.57 1.94
N ALA A 24 5.03 6.64 1.13
CA ALA A 24 5.77 5.44 0.72
C ALA A 24 7.06 5.80 -0.02
N ARG A 25 7.01 6.75 -0.96
CA ARG A 25 8.21 7.24 -1.68
C ARG A 25 9.23 7.88 -0.74
N ARG A 26 8.77 8.65 0.26
CA ARG A 26 9.65 9.22 1.28
C ARG A 26 10.36 8.12 2.06
N ILE A 27 9.61 7.13 2.57
CA ILE A 27 10.17 6.02 3.37
C ILE A 27 11.14 5.17 2.53
N LEU A 28 10.84 4.93 1.26
CA LEU A 28 11.75 4.24 0.34
C LEU A 28 13.06 5.02 0.17
N ALA A 29 12.96 6.32 -0.09
CA ALA A 29 14.13 7.18 -0.26
C ALA A 29 15.02 7.22 1.00
N GLU A 30 14.41 7.25 2.19
CA GLU A 30 15.13 7.16 3.49
C GLU A 30 15.89 5.84 3.66
N ARG A 31 15.41 4.77 3.02
CA ARG A 31 16.06 3.45 2.99
C ARG A 31 17.02 3.27 1.81
N GLY A 32 17.19 4.29 0.96
CA GLY A 32 18.00 4.22 -0.26
C GLY A 32 17.39 3.37 -1.37
N LEU A 33 16.07 3.15 -1.34
CA LEU A 33 15.31 2.37 -2.31
C LEU A 33 14.47 3.27 -3.21
N ILE A 34 14.11 2.76 -4.40
CA ILE A 34 13.33 3.51 -5.39
C ILE A 34 11.96 2.85 -5.59
N TYR A 35 11.91 1.52 -5.61
CA TYR A 35 10.67 0.78 -5.88
C TYR A 35 10.26 -0.10 -4.71
N LEU A 36 8.94 -0.28 -4.52
CA LEU A 36 8.41 -1.25 -3.55
C LEU A 36 8.79 -2.68 -3.90
N ASP A 37 8.99 -2.97 -5.19
CA ASP A 37 9.38 -4.29 -5.70
C ASP A 37 10.82 -4.68 -5.28
N ASP A 38 11.63 -3.69 -4.90
CA ASP A 38 12.96 -3.94 -4.34
C ASP A 38 12.90 -4.52 -2.91
N LEU A 39 11.71 -4.52 -2.27
CA LEU A 39 11.47 -5.08 -0.95
C LEU A 39 10.89 -6.49 -1.04
N ALA A 40 11.20 -7.32 -0.04
CA ALA A 40 10.45 -8.55 0.18
C ALA A 40 8.96 -8.25 0.36
N PRO A 41 8.03 -9.14 -0.08
CA PRO A 41 6.59 -8.91 -0.03
C PRO A 41 6.08 -8.51 1.35
N GLU A 42 6.56 -9.12 2.42
CA GLU A 42 6.19 -8.72 3.78
C GLU A 42 6.66 -7.30 4.11
N ALA A 43 7.89 -6.95 3.74
CA ALA A 43 8.45 -5.61 3.98
C ALA A 43 7.76 -4.53 3.14
N ALA A 44 7.34 -4.85 1.91
CA ALA A 44 6.53 -3.98 1.07
C ALA A 44 5.15 -3.73 1.69
N ARG A 45 4.48 -4.78 2.19
CA ARG A 45 3.20 -4.66 2.91
C ARG A 45 3.35 -3.83 4.18
N ASP A 46 4.39 -4.06 4.97
CA ASP A 46 4.64 -3.27 6.19
C ASP A 46 4.82 -1.78 5.86
N LEU A 47 5.60 -1.48 4.81
CA LEU A 47 5.79 -0.10 4.36
C LEU A 47 4.47 0.52 3.89
N LEU A 48 3.66 -0.21 3.12
CA LEU A 48 2.34 0.24 2.69
C LEU A 48 1.42 0.50 3.90
N ARG A 49 1.37 -0.38 4.91
CA ARG A 49 0.57 -0.14 6.12
C ARG A 49 0.99 1.16 6.82
N ILE A 50 2.29 1.40 6.96
CA ILE A 50 2.81 2.64 7.56
C ILE A 50 2.37 3.85 6.73
N ALA A 51 2.56 3.80 5.42
CA ALA A 51 2.27 4.91 4.53
C ALA A 51 0.78 5.29 4.51
N TRP A 52 -0.10 4.29 4.46
CA TRP A 52 -1.55 4.50 4.50
C TRP A 52 -2.03 5.02 5.86
N ARG A 53 -1.49 4.51 6.97
CA ARG A 53 -1.83 5.01 8.31
C ARG A 53 -1.36 6.45 8.53
N GLU A 54 -0.15 6.80 8.08
CA GLU A 54 0.33 8.18 8.14
C GLU A 54 -0.55 9.12 7.29
N ALA A 55 -0.94 8.70 6.10
CA ALA A 55 -1.83 9.47 5.23
C ALA A 55 -3.21 9.69 5.87
N ALA A 56 -3.80 8.64 6.47
CA ALA A 56 -5.06 8.71 7.19
C ALA A 56 -4.96 9.64 8.41
N GLN A 57 -3.93 9.46 9.23
CA GLN A 57 -3.70 10.26 10.43
C GLN A 57 -3.53 11.76 10.12
N ALA A 58 -2.81 12.09 9.05
CA ALA A 58 -2.62 13.47 8.60
C ALA A 58 -3.94 14.11 8.11
N ARG A 59 -4.79 13.32 7.43
CA ARG A 59 -6.06 13.81 6.89
C ARG A 59 -7.15 14.00 7.95
N PHE A 60 -7.13 13.16 8.98
CA PHE A 60 -8.13 13.13 10.05
C PHE A 60 -7.50 13.54 11.40
N GLU A 61 -6.55 14.47 11.37
CA GLU A 61 -5.86 14.93 12.57
C GLU A 61 -6.88 15.35 13.66
N GLY A 62 -6.70 14.80 14.87
CA GLY A 62 -7.61 15.04 16.00
C GLY A 62 -8.89 14.20 16.02
N GLN A 63 -9.10 13.31 15.04
CA GLN A 63 -10.19 12.32 15.03
C GLN A 63 -9.67 10.93 15.39
N ASP A 64 -10.55 10.07 15.90
CA ASP A 64 -10.22 8.65 16.07
C ASP A 64 -10.31 7.95 14.71
N VAL A 65 -9.17 7.44 14.23
CA VAL A 65 -9.03 6.71 12.97
C VAL A 65 -8.74 5.23 13.19
N SER A 66 -9.01 4.72 14.39
CA SER A 66 -8.71 3.34 14.78
C SER A 66 -9.42 2.31 13.88
N GLU A 67 -10.68 2.58 13.51
CA GLU A 67 -11.44 1.72 12.59
C GLU A 67 -10.85 1.76 11.17
N LEU A 68 -10.58 2.95 10.65
CA LEU A 68 -9.96 3.14 9.33
C LEU A 68 -8.57 2.49 9.25
N HIS A 69 -7.78 2.51 10.32
CA HIS A 69 -6.51 1.79 10.38
C HIS A 69 -6.69 0.28 10.26
N ALA A 70 -7.71 -0.29 10.91
CA ALA A 70 -8.00 -1.72 10.79
C ALA A 70 -8.46 -2.09 9.38
N GLU A 71 -9.26 -1.24 8.73
CA GLU A 71 -9.66 -1.42 7.33
C GLU A 71 -8.47 -1.37 6.37
N ILE A 72 -7.58 -0.38 6.56
CA ILE A 72 -6.30 -0.27 5.82
C ILE A 72 -5.47 -1.54 5.99
N ASP A 73 -5.38 -2.08 7.22
CA ASP A 73 -4.60 -3.28 7.48
C ASP A 73 -5.14 -4.49 6.72
N LEU A 74 -6.48 -4.67 6.69
CA LEU A 74 -7.14 -5.73 5.92
C LEU A 74 -6.93 -5.55 4.42
N MET A 75 -7.06 -4.31 3.93
CA MET A 75 -6.81 -3.98 2.53
C MET A 75 -5.38 -4.34 2.12
N VAL A 76 -4.38 -3.92 2.91
CA VAL A 76 -2.97 -4.20 2.61
C VAL A 76 -2.63 -5.69 2.74
N ASP A 77 -3.25 -6.40 3.69
CA ASP A 77 -3.07 -7.85 3.83
C ASP A 77 -3.61 -8.61 2.61
N SER A 78 -4.73 -8.15 2.05
CA SER A 78 -5.33 -8.73 0.84
C SER A 78 -4.48 -8.55 -0.43
N LEU A 79 -3.49 -7.66 -0.42
CA LEU A 79 -2.65 -7.40 -1.58
C LEU A 79 -1.77 -8.61 -1.90
N VAL A 80 -1.97 -9.16 -3.10
CA VAL A 80 -1.08 -10.15 -3.69
C VAL A 80 0.15 -9.42 -4.25
N MET A 81 1.24 -9.45 -3.48
CA MET A 81 2.55 -8.97 -3.91
C MET A 81 3.26 -10.12 -4.59
N SER A 82 3.31 -10.10 -5.92
CA SER A 82 4.04 -11.12 -6.69
C SER A 82 5.54 -10.95 -6.45
N SER A 83 6.14 -11.84 -5.65
CA SER A 83 7.59 -12.05 -5.71
C SER A 83 7.92 -12.87 -6.95
N GLU A 84 7.88 -12.25 -8.14
CA GLU A 84 8.54 -12.86 -9.30
C GLU A 84 10.06 -12.65 -9.21
N SER A 85 10.67 -13.18 -8.16
CA SER A 85 12.10 -13.50 -8.17
C SER A 85 12.24 -14.97 -8.59
N GLY A 86 12.11 -15.25 -9.89
CA GLY A 86 12.11 -16.62 -10.39
C GLY A 86 12.25 -16.77 -11.90
N GLY A 87 13.09 -15.95 -12.55
CA GLY A 87 13.51 -16.21 -13.92
C GLY A 87 14.35 -17.49 -14.01
N ALA A 88 13.73 -18.63 -14.28
CA ALA A 88 14.41 -19.82 -14.79
C ALA A 88 14.00 -20.00 -16.26
N ALA A 89 14.98 -19.77 -17.15
CA ALA A 89 14.87 -19.82 -18.60
C ALA A 89 14.20 -21.11 -19.12
N PRO A 90 13.53 -21.08 -20.29
CA PRO A 90 12.98 -22.28 -20.90
C PRO A 90 14.13 -23.23 -21.25
N ALA A 91 14.08 -24.46 -20.71
CA ALA A 91 14.96 -25.52 -21.15
C ALA A 91 14.64 -25.87 -22.62
N SER A 92 15.40 -25.29 -23.55
CA SER A 92 15.50 -25.80 -24.90
C SER A 92 16.20 -27.16 -24.86
N ILE A 93 15.43 -28.24 -25.06
CA ILE A 93 16.00 -29.55 -25.37
C ILE A 93 15.99 -29.70 -26.89
N HIS A 94 17.17 -30.02 -27.40
CA HIS A 94 17.56 -30.11 -28.79
C HIS A 94 17.18 -31.45 -29.42
#